data_AF-A0A6G2K6I2-F1
#
_entry.id   AF-A0A6G2K6I2-F1
#
_cell.length_a   1.000
_cell.length_b   1.000
_cell.length_c   1.000
_cell.angle_alpha   90.00
_cell.angle_beta   90.00
_cell.angle_gamma   90.00
#
_symmetry.space_group_name_H-M   'P 1'
#
loop_
_entity.id
_entity.type
_entity.pdbx_description
1 polymer ?
#
loop_
_entity_poly.entity_id
_entity_poly.type
_entity_poly.pdbx_seq_one_letter_code
_entity_poly.pdbx_strand_id
1 'polypeptide(L)'
;MTAPGVDLGLATAPNLITLARIGASPVLFWLILRAGDEGGASWVAVAVALGFAASDAWDGRLARNTGTVTRAGAFLDPLADKVVVLGSMACLVAVGRVSWAPVALIAAREAWMSGYRVYCARRGVSVPARRSAKWKATLQGVAVILTLVPPLAAANSPARQAFILAVWWLATAATAATGLLYLLDGRRASHASGAARGGSR
;
A
#
# COMPACT_ATOMS: atom_id res chain seq x y z
N MET A 1 9.68 -15.06 37.83
CA MET A 1 8.70 -15.16 36.73
C MET A 1 8.92 -14.00 35.76
N THR A 2 9.83 -14.17 34.80
CA THR A 2 9.98 -13.25 33.67
C THR A 2 8.88 -13.57 32.65
N ALA A 3 8.15 -12.56 32.17
CA ALA A 3 7.18 -12.74 31.11
C ALA A 3 7.81 -13.52 29.95
N PRO A 4 7.12 -14.49 29.32
CA PRO A 4 7.66 -15.18 28.15
C PRO A 4 8.02 -14.11 27.12
N GLY A 5 9.30 -14.01 26.78
CA GLY A 5 9.78 -13.11 25.74
C GLY A 5 8.98 -13.42 24.49
N VAL A 6 8.21 -12.45 24.02
CA VAL A 6 7.49 -12.59 22.75
C VAL A 6 8.55 -12.68 21.68
N ASP A 7 8.92 -13.90 21.28
CA ASP A 7 9.74 -14.10 20.10
C ASP A 7 8.89 -13.71 18.90
N LEU A 8 9.07 -12.46 18.48
CA LEU A 8 8.33 -11.86 17.37
C LEU A 8 8.65 -12.55 16.04
N GLY A 9 9.69 -13.40 16.00
CA GLY A 9 10.14 -14.07 14.77
C GLY A 9 10.72 -13.10 13.75
N LEU A 10 11.31 -11.98 14.21
CA LEU A 10 11.83 -10.91 13.33
C LEU A 10 13.03 -11.37 12.48
N ALA A 11 13.82 -12.32 12.97
CA ALA A 11 15.03 -12.83 12.32
C ALA A 11 14.77 -13.89 11.23
N THR A 12 13.56 -13.96 10.66
CA THR A 12 13.29 -14.81 9.50
C THR A 12 13.74 -14.11 8.21
N ALA A 13 14.19 -14.88 7.22
CA ALA A 13 14.61 -14.32 5.94
C ALA A 13 13.53 -13.43 5.27
N PRO A 14 12.23 -13.79 5.25
CA PRO A 14 11.19 -12.91 4.72
C PRO A 14 11.08 -11.57 5.46
N ASN A 15 11.12 -11.59 6.79
CA ASN A 15 10.99 -10.36 7.60
C ASN A 15 12.17 -9.42 7.44
N LEU A 16 13.40 -9.96 7.32
CA LEU A 16 14.59 -9.16 7.05
C LEU A 16 14.51 -8.47 5.68
N ILE A 17 13.95 -9.13 4.67
CA ILE A 17 13.70 -8.52 3.35
C ILE A 17 12.69 -7.36 3.48
N THR A 18 11.60 -7.54 4.21
CA THR A 18 10.60 -6.49 4.47
C THR A 18 11.21 -5.30 5.20
N LEU A 19 12.02 -5.54 6.24
CA LEU A 19 12.72 -4.48 6.98
C LEU A 19 13.75 -3.76 6.13
N ALA A 20 14.53 -4.50 5.33
CA ALA A 20 15.48 -3.93 4.38
C ALA A 20 14.77 -3.02 3.37
N ARG A 21 13.57 -3.39 2.90
CA ARG A 21 12.76 -2.54 2.00
C ARG A 21 12.32 -1.24 2.67
N ILE A 22 11.86 -1.30 3.91
CA ILE A 22 11.52 -0.09 4.68
C ILE A 22 12.76 0.81 4.78
N GLY A 23 13.90 0.24 5.18
CA GLY A 23 15.17 0.97 5.31
C GLY A 23 15.71 1.51 3.99
N ALA A 24 15.47 0.83 2.87
CA ALA A 24 15.89 1.24 1.52
C ALA A 24 14.91 2.23 0.87
N SER A 25 13.66 2.33 1.33
CA SER A 25 12.66 3.24 0.76
C SER A 25 13.08 4.72 0.66
N PRO A 26 13.87 5.29 1.60
CA PRO A 26 14.40 6.65 1.45
C PRO A 26 15.28 6.84 0.22
N VAL A 27 15.96 5.78 -0.26
CA VAL A 27 16.75 5.84 -1.50
C VAL A 27 15.83 6.10 -2.69
N LEU A 28 14.70 5.41 -2.77
CA LEU A 28 13.71 5.65 -3.82
C LEU A 28 13.17 7.09 -3.74
N PHE A 29 12.86 7.58 -2.54
CA PHE A 29 12.37 8.96 -2.34
C PHE A 29 13.42 9.98 -2.79
N TRP A 30 14.68 9.78 -2.40
CA TRP A 30 15.78 10.62 -2.82
C TRP A 30 15.96 10.62 -4.34
N LEU A 31 15.87 9.47 -5.00
CA LEU A 31 15.95 9.38 -6.47
C LEU A 31 14.84 10.17 -7.15
N ILE A 32 13.61 10.08 -6.64
CA ILE A 32 12.46 10.84 -7.17
C ILE A 32 12.69 12.34 -6.99
N LEU A 33 13.06 12.77 -5.78
CA LEU A 33 13.26 14.19 -5.47
C LEU A 33 14.44 14.78 -6.26
N ARG A 34 15.52 14.03 -6.42
CA ARG A 34 16.70 14.43 -7.21
C ARG A 34 16.37 14.60 -8.68
N ALA A 35 15.45 13.79 -9.21
CA ALA A 35 14.97 13.92 -10.59
C ALA A 35 13.90 15.02 -10.76
N GLY A 36 13.78 15.95 -9.81
CA GLY A 36 12.74 16.99 -9.80
C GLY A 36 12.66 17.81 -11.09
N ASP A 37 13.80 18.19 -11.67
CA ASP A 37 13.87 18.94 -12.94
C ASP A 37 13.32 18.14 -14.14
N GLU A 38 13.29 16.80 -14.03
CA GLU A 38 12.70 15.87 -15.00
C GLU A 38 11.29 15.41 -14.59
N GLY A 39 10.64 16.14 -13.67
CA GLY A 39 9.34 15.77 -13.12
C GLY A 39 9.38 14.51 -12.25
N GLY A 40 10.50 14.23 -11.59
CA GLY A 40 10.71 13.06 -10.74
C GLY A 40 10.89 11.74 -11.48
N ALA A 41 11.07 11.76 -12.79
CA ALA A 41 11.18 10.56 -13.60
C ALA A 41 12.64 10.14 -13.80
N SER A 42 12.91 8.85 -13.64
CA SER A 42 14.26 8.30 -13.78
C SER A 42 14.19 6.80 -14.02
N TRP A 43 14.94 6.28 -14.98
CA TRP A 43 15.06 4.83 -15.18
C TRP A 43 15.65 4.13 -13.95
N VAL A 44 16.49 4.81 -13.17
CA VAL A 44 17.03 4.28 -11.91
C VAL A 44 15.91 4.16 -10.87
N ALA A 45 15.05 5.18 -10.73
CA ALA A 45 13.90 5.13 -9.84
C ALA A 45 12.90 4.03 -10.25
N VAL A 46 12.66 3.85 -11.55
CA VAL A 46 11.84 2.74 -12.08
C VAL A 46 12.44 1.39 -11.71
N ALA A 47 13.75 1.19 -11.92
CA ALA A 47 14.42 -0.06 -11.58
C ALA A 47 14.33 -0.38 -10.08
N VAL A 48 14.54 0.62 -9.22
CA VAL A 48 14.42 0.46 -7.76
C VAL A 48 12.99 0.14 -7.35
N ALA A 49 11.99 0.86 -7.89
CA ALA A 49 10.58 0.61 -7.60
C ALA A 49 10.13 -0.79 -8.03
N LEU A 50 10.57 -1.24 -9.21
CA LEU A 50 10.34 -2.62 -9.68
C LEU A 50 11.04 -3.65 -8.80
N GLY A 51 12.26 -3.37 -8.36
CA GLY A 51 13.00 -4.20 -7.41
C GLY A 51 12.25 -4.38 -6.08
N PHE A 52 11.65 -3.32 -5.55
CA PHE A 52 10.82 -3.40 -4.34
C PHE A 52 9.56 -4.24 -4.55
N ALA A 53 8.86 -4.05 -5.67
CA ALA A 53 7.67 -4.84 -6.01
C ALA A 53 8.01 -6.33 -6.23
N ALA A 54 9.15 -6.62 -6.87
CA ALA A 54 9.62 -7.98 -7.06
C ALA A 54 10.04 -8.64 -5.74
N SER A 55 10.68 -7.88 -4.84
CA SER A 55 11.08 -8.36 -3.51
C SER A 55 9.85 -8.75 -2.67
N ASP A 56 8.75 -8.00 -2.76
CA ASP A 56 7.46 -8.30 -2.10
C ASP A 56 6.79 -9.58 -2.63
N ALA A 57 6.90 -9.79 -3.95
CA ALA A 57 6.40 -11.04 -4.52
C ALA A 57 7.24 -12.22 -4.07
N TRP A 58 8.55 -12.02 -3.89
CA TRP A 58 9.49 -13.05 -3.50
C TRP A 58 9.38 -13.43 -2.03
N ASP A 59 9.42 -12.49 -1.10
CA ASP A 59 9.34 -12.77 0.34
C ASP A 59 8.01 -13.45 0.71
N GLY A 60 6.89 -13.02 0.12
CA GLY A 60 5.59 -13.65 0.31
C GLY A 60 5.51 -15.05 -0.29
N ARG A 61 6.27 -15.35 -1.35
CA ARG A 61 6.40 -16.73 -1.86
C ARG A 61 7.29 -17.57 -0.93
N LEU A 62 8.40 -17.01 -0.47
CA LEU A 62 9.35 -17.68 0.42
C LEU A 62 8.69 -18.04 1.76
N ALA A 63 7.96 -17.11 2.38
CA ALA A 63 7.24 -17.35 3.63
C ALA A 63 6.17 -18.46 3.51
N ARG A 64 5.45 -18.50 2.37
CA ARG A 64 4.46 -19.56 2.09
C ARG A 64 5.10 -20.92 1.85
N ASN A 65 6.21 -20.96 1.12
CA ASN A 65 6.90 -22.21 0.79
C ASN A 65 7.67 -22.80 1.97
N THR A 66 8.15 -21.96 2.89
CA THR A 66 8.93 -22.39 4.06
C THR A 66 8.09 -22.52 5.33
N GLY A 67 6.80 -22.19 5.29
CA GLY A 67 5.92 -22.20 6.47
C GLY A 67 6.26 -21.16 7.54
N THR A 68 7.15 -20.20 7.27
CA THR A 68 7.65 -19.20 8.22
C THR A 68 6.78 -17.95 8.29
N VAL A 69 5.46 -18.14 8.40
CA VAL A 69 4.53 -17.01 8.59
C VAL A 69 4.55 -16.57 10.06
N THR A 70 5.06 -15.38 10.32
CA THR A 70 5.20 -14.82 11.68
C THR A 70 4.20 -13.70 11.94
N ARG A 71 3.87 -13.44 13.21
CA ARG A 71 3.02 -12.30 13.60
C ARG A 71 3.66 -10.96 13.23
N ALA A 72 4.98 -10.85 13.35
CA ALA A 72 5.70 -9.65 12.96
C ALA A 72 5.65 -9.42 11.44
N GLY A 73 5.91 -10.45 10.64
CA GLY A 73 5.80 -10.36 9.17
C GLY A 73 4.42 -9.91 8.70
N ALA A 74 3.37 -10.51 9.27
CA ALA A 74 1.98 -10.13 8.97
C ALA A 74 1.65 -8.65 9.26
N PHE A 75 2.39 -8.00 10.16
CA PHE A 75 2.28 -6.57 10.43
C PHE A 75 3.25 -5.71 9.59
N LEU A 76 4.48 -6.19 9.41
CA LEU A 76 5.54 -5.48 8.69
C LEU A 76 5.25 -5.39 7.18
N ASP A 77 4.73 -6.43 6.54
CA ASP A 77 4.52 -6.42 5.08
C ASP A 77 3.51 -5.32 4.67
N PRO A 78 2.32 -5.20 5.30
CA PRO A 78 1.40 -4.11 4.99
C PRO A 78 1.90 -2.73 5.41
N LEU A 79 2.88 -2.64 6.30
CA LEU A 79 3.52 -1.38 6.68
C LEU A 79 4.52 -0.96 5.61
N ALA A 80 5.40 -1.88 5.19
CA ALA A 80 6.40 -1.66 4.15
C ALA A 80 5.77 -1.21 2.83
N ASP A 81 4.70 -1.90 2.41
CA ASP A 81 3.94 -1.54 1.21
C ASP A 81 3.45 -0.08 1.27
N LYS A 82 2.86 0.34 2.40
CA LYS A 82 2.38 1.72 2.56
C LYS A 82 3.50 2.74 2.61
N VAL A 83 4.61 2.45 3.28
CA VAL A 83 5.76 3.36 3.35
C VAL A 83 6.28 3.61 1.95
N VAL A 84 6.55 2.56 1.18
CA VAL A 84 7.07 2.66 -0.19
C VAL A 84 6.08 3.40 -1.10
N VAL A 85 4.82 2.98 -1.13
CA VAL A 85 3.82 3.54 -2.06
C VAL A 85 3.43 4.97 -1.69
N LEU A 86 3.03 5.23 -0.43
CA LEU A 86 2.60 6.58 -0.02
C LEU A 86 3.78 7.56 0.02
N GLY A 87 4.98 7.11 0.41
CA GLY A 87 6.18 7.94 0.37
C GLY A 87 6.56 8.34 -1.06
N SER A 88 6.48 7.39 -2.01
CA SER A 88 6.71 7.68 -3.43
C SER A 88 5.67 8.66 -3.98
N MET A 89 4.40 8.48 -3.62
CA MET A 89 3.32 9.42 -3.96
C MET A 89 3.60 10.83 -3.45
N ALA A 90 4.02 10.96 -2.18
CA ALA A 90 4.34 12.26 -1.60
C ALA A 90 5.50 12.95 -2.34
N CYS A 91 6.55 12.21 -2.69
CA CYS A 91 7.67 12.75 -3.46
C CYS A 91 7.24 13.20 -4.87
N LEU A 92 6.38 12.42 -5.54
CA LEU A 92 5.83 12.77 -6.86
C LEU A 92 4.95 14.02 -6.82
N VAL A 93 4.21 14.24 -5.73
CA VAL A 93 3.47 15.50 -5.50
C VAL A 93 4.44 16.65 -5.24
N ALA A 94 5.50 16.43 -4.45
CA ALA A 94 6.48 17.46 -4.10
C ALA A 94 7.23 18.01 -5.32
N VAL A 95 7.57 17.14 -6.30
CA VAL A 95 8.19 17.55 -7.58
C VAL A 95 7.17 18.06 -8.61
N GLY A 96 5.90 18.26 -8.22
CA GLY A 96 4.85 18.81 -9.09
C GLY A 96 4.37 17.86 -10.20
N ARG A 97 4.74 16.57 -10.13
CA ARG A 97 4.45 15.61 -11.21
C ARG A 97 3.02 15.08 -11.17
N VAL A 98 2.44 15.00 -9.98
CA VAL A 98 1.09 14.48 -9.74
C VAL A 98 0.31 15.50 -8.93
N SER A 99 -0.95 15.70 -9.27
CA SER A 99 -1.85 16.51 -8.46
C SER A 99 -1.98 15.93 -7.05
N TRP A 100 -1.93 16.79 -6.04
CA TRP A 100 -2.05 16.38 -4.63
C TRP A 100 -3.42 15.75 -4.32
N ALA A 101 -4.48 16.08 -5.07
CA ALA A 101 -5.85 15.63 -4.79
C ALA A 101 -6.04 14.10 -4.83
N PRO A 102 -5.72 13.37 -5.92
CA PRO A 102 -5.83 11.90 -5.93
C PRO A 102 -4.96 11.23 -4.85
N VAL A 103 -3.75 11.75 -4.64
CA VAL A 103 -2.81 11.24 -3.64
C VAL A 103 -3.36 11.41 -2.22
N ALA A 104 -3.90 12.58 -1.88
CA ALA A 104 -4.49 12.85 -0.58
C ALA A 104 -5.70 11.95 -0.30
N LEU A 105 -6.56 11.72 -1.30
CA LEU A 105 -7.71 10.81 -1.18
C LEU A 105 -7.26 9.37 -0.92
N ILE A 106 -6.25 8.89 -1.66
CA ILE A 106 -5.66 7.56 -1.45
C ILE A 106 -5.07 7.46 -0.04
N ALA A 107 -4.23 8.42 0.36
CA ALA A 107 -3.55 8.42 1.65
C ALA A 107 -4.54 8.46 2.82
N ALA A 108 -5.55 9.34 2.76
CA ALA A 108 -6.60 9.44 3.77
C ALA A 108 -7.36 8.12 3.91
N ARG A 109 -7.71 7.48 2.79
CA ARG A 109 -8.40 6.19 2.80
C ARG A 109 -7.51 5.08 3.41
N GLU A 110 -6.25 4.99 3.00
CA GLU A 110 -5.32 3.98 3.53
C GLU A 110 -5.07 4.14 5.03
N ALA A 111 -4.93 5.38 5.50
CA ALA A 111 -4.80 5.71 6.92
C ALA A 111 -6.07 5.30 7.69
N TRP A 112 -7.26 5.69 7.19
CA TRP A 112 -8.55 5.32 7.77
C TRP A 112 -8.70 3.80 7.89
N MET A 113 -8.47 3.04 6.81
CA MET A 113 -8.63 1.58 6.82
C MET A 113 -7.63 0.88 7.74
N SER A 114 -6.43 1.44 7.88
CA SER A 114 -5.43 0.93 8.83
C SER A 114 -5.86 1.17 10.27
N GLY A 115 -6.32 2.39 10.58
CA GLY A 115 -6.90 2.73 11.88
C GLY A 115 -8.11 1.89 12.23
N TYR A 116 -9.03 1.69 11.28
CA TYR A 116 -10.22 0.85 11.44
C TYR A 116 -9.86 -0.60 11.79
N ARG A 117 -8.88 -1.20 11.10
CA ARG A 117 -8.42 -2.56 11.40
C ARG A 117 -7.81 -2.67 12.80
N VAL A 118 -7.00 -1.68 13.19
CA VAL A 118 -6.41 -1.64 14.55
C VAL A 118 -7.51 -1.49 15.60
N TYR A 119 -8.49 -0.63 15.37
CA TYR A 119 -9.63 -0.44 16.26
C TYR A 119 -10.46 -1.72 16.44
N CYS A 120 -10.79 -2.42 15.35
CA CYS A 120 -11.50 -3.70 15.42
C CYS A 120 -10.68 -4.79 16.12
N ALA A 121 -9.37 -4.87 15.83
CA ALA A 121 -8.48 -5.85 16.45
C ALA A 121 -8.41 -5.67 17.97
N ARG A 122 -8.40 -4.42 18.46
CA ARG A 122 -8.46 -4.11 19.91
C ARG A 122 -9.76 -4.57 20.58
N ARG A 123 -10.83 -4.80 19.82
CA ARG A 123 -12.12 -5.31 20.29
C ARG A 123 -12.30 -6.82 20.04
N GLY A 124 -11.23 -7.53 19.66
CA GLY A 124 -11.28 -8.95 19.34
C GLY A 124 -11.96 -9.29 18.01
N VAL A 125 -12.27 -8.29 17.18
CA VAL A 125 -12.90 -8.48 15.87
C VAL A 125 -11.84 -8.43 14.78
N SER A 126 -11.63 -9.55 14.10
CA SER A 126 -10.75 -9.61 12.93
C SER A 126 -11.49 -9.14 11.68
N VAL A 127 -10.92 -8.17 10.96
CA VAL A 127 -11.44 -7.69 9.67
C VAL A 127 -10.55 -8.25 8.56
N PRO A 128 -10.96 -9.33 7.86
CA PRO A 128 -10.11 -10.00 6.89
C PRO A 128 -9.79 -9.12 5.67
N ALA A 129 -8.61 -9.35 5.10
CA ALA A 129 -8.20 -8.71 3.86
C ALA A 129 -9.03 -9.23 2.66
N ARG A 130 -9.63 -8.32 1.88
CA ARG A 130 -10.36 -8.66 0.65
C ARG A 130 -9.41 -8.78 -0.53
N ARG A 131 -9.74 -9.65 -1.49
CA ARG A 131 -9.01 -9.73 -2.78
C ARG A 131 -8.97 -8.38 -3.52
N SER A 132 -10.03 -7.57 -3.38
CA SER A 132 -10.07 -6.22 -3.94
C SER A 132 -8.98 -5.29 -3.37
N ALA A 133 -8.55 -5.51 -2.12
CA ALA A 133 -7.45 -4.76 -1.51
C ALA A 133 -6.08 -5.10 -2.13
N LYS A 134 -5.94 -6.25 -2.79
CA LYS A 134 -4.73 -6.57 -3.56
C LYS A 134 -4.72 -5.80 -4.88
N TRP A 135 -5.85 -5.81 -5.61
CA TRP A 135 -5.99 -5.10 -6.88
C TRP A 135 -5.76 -3.59 -6.74
N LYS A 136 -6.31 -2.94 -5.70
CA LYS A 136 -6.04 -1.51 -5.48
C LYS A 136 -4.55 -1.23 -5.29
N ALA A 137 -3.83 -2.09 -4.57
CA ALA A 137 -2.42 -1.90 -4.25
C ALA A 137 -1.57 -2.06 -5.52
N THR A 138 -1.89 -3.06 -6.34
CA THR A 138 -1.28 -3.22 -7.67
C THR A 138 -1.51 -1.99 -8.55
N LEU A 139 -2.73 -1.44 -8.59
CA LEU A 139 -3.02 -0.24 -9.37
C LEU A 139 -2.25 0.98 -8.86
N GLN A 140 -2.13 1.16 -7.54
CA GLN A 140 -1.33 2.24 -6.94
C GLN A 140 0.16 2.10 -7.27
N GLY A 141 0.73 0.89 -7.15
CA GLY A 141 2.12 0.63 -7.51
C GLY A 141 2.40 0.85 -9.00
N VAL A 142 1.49 0.41 -9.88
CA VAL A 142 1.58 0.66 -11.32
C VAL A 142 1.49 2.16 -11.62
N ALA A 143 0.59 2.89 -10.96
CA ALA A 143 0.49 4.34 -11.13
C ALA A 143 1.80 5.06 -10.76
N VAL A 144 2.43 4.66 -9.65
CA VAL A 144 3.75 5.17 -9.26
C VAL A 144 4.79 4.85 -10.33
N ILE A 145 4.94 3.58 -10.72
CA ILE A 145 5.96 3.15 -11.70
C ILE A 145 5.79 3.87 -13.03
N LEU A 146 4.57 3.93 -13.58
CA LEU A 146 4.30 4.63 -14.85
C LEU A 146 4.64 6.12 -14.76
N THR A 147 4.46 6.73 -13.60
CA THR A 147 4.79 8.15 -13.40
C THR A 147 6.32 8.39 -13.38
N LEU A 148 7.10 7.39 -12.96
CA LEU A 148 8.57 7.44 -12.92
C LEU A 148 9.24 7.18 -14.29
N VAL A 149 8.50 6.73 -15.30
CA VAL A 149 9.03 6.41 -16.64
C VAL A 149 9.33 7.70 -17.42
N PRO A 150 10.60 7.99 -17.78
CA PRO A 150 10.99 9.28 -18.37
C PRO A 150 10.24 9.65 -19.66
N PRO A 151 9.99 8.72 -20.61
CA PRO A 151 9.15 9.03 -21.78
C PRO A 151 7.74 9.51 -21.42
N LEU A 152 7.13 9.00 -20.36
CA LEU A 152 5.81 9.43 -19.91
C LEU A 152 5.86 10.75 -19.14
N ALA A 153 7.03 11.12 -18.63
CA ALA A 153 7.30 12.37 -17.92
C ALA A 153 7.62 13.57 -18.80
N ALA A 154 8.07 13.35 -20.03
CA ALA A 154 8.29 14.40 -20.99
C ALA A 154 7.03 15.28 -21.16
N ALA A 155 7.13 16.55 -20.72
CA ALA A 155 6.01 17.48 -20.62
C ALA A 155 5.41 17.90 -21.98
N ASN A 156 6.06 17.55 -23.08
CA ASN A 156 5.75 18.04 -24.43
C ASN A 156 4.48 17.42 -25.06
N SER A 157 3.76 16.55 -24.34
CA SER A 157 2.59 15.84 -24.85
C SER A 157 1.40 15.94 -23.90
N PRO A 158 0.34 16.71 -24.24
CA PRO A 158 -0.90 16.77 -23.49
C PRO A 158 -1.56 15.39 -23.31
N ALA A 159 -1.45 14.52 -24.33
CA ALA A 159 -1.98 13.16 -24.27
C ALA A 159 -1.31 12.31 -23.17
N ARG A 160 0.01 12.45 -22.97
CA ARG A 160 0.74 11.74 -21.89
C ARG A 160 0.34 12.26 -20.52
N GLN A 161 0.14 13.58 -20.37
CA GLN A 161 -0.32 14.17 -19.12
C GLN A 161 -1.73 13.70 -18.76
N ALA A 162 -2.66 13.70 -19.74
CA ALA A 162 -4.01 13.18 -19.57
C ALA A 162 -4.03 11.69 -19.22
N PHE A 163 -3.16 10.90 -19.86
CA PHE A 163 -3.01 9.47 -19.55
C PHE A 163 -2.57 9.25 -18.08
N ILE A 164 -1.53 9.95 -17.62
CA ILE A 164 -1.07 9.84 -16.23
C ILE A 164 -2.18 10.27 -15.27
N LEU A 165 -2.85 11.39 -15.53
CA LEU A 165 -3.98 11.84 -14.71
C LEU A 165 -5.10 10.79 -14.64
N ALA A 166 -5.45 10.16 -15.76
CA ALA A 166 -6.45 9.11 -15.81
C ALA A 166 -6.05 7.88 -14.98
N VAL A 167 -4.78 7.47 -15.04
CA VAL A 167 -4.24 6.37 -14.23
C VAL A 167 -4.36 6.67 -12.73
N TRP A 168 -4.04 7.89 -12.30
CA TRP A 168 -4.18 8.31 -10.89
C TRP A 168 -5.62 8.33 -10.41
N TRP A 169 -6.55 8.82 -11.24
CA TRP A 169 -7.98 8.78 -10.91
C TRP A 169 -8.55 7.36 -10.91
N LEU A 170 -8.08 6.48 -11.79
CA LEU A 170 -8.44 5.06 -11.77
C LEU A 170 -7.95 4.39 -10.47
N ALA A 171 -6.71 4.62 -10.07
CA ALA A 171 -6.17 4.11 -8.80
C ALA A 171 -6.96 4.67 -7.60
N THR A 172 -7.34 5.95 -7.63
CA THR A 172 -8.16 6.59 -6.61
C THR A 172 -9.56 5.97 -6.54
N ALA A 173 -10.23 5.79 -7.69
CA ALA A 173 -11.55 5.17 -7.78
C ALA A 173 -11.53 3.72 -7.27
N ALA A 174 -10.53 2.93 -7.64
CA ALA A 174 -10.35 1.58 -7.10
C ALA A 174 -10.16 1.61 -5.58
N THR A 175 -9.37 2.55 -5.07
CA THR A 175 -9.14 2.73 -3.63
C THR A 175 -10.44 3.10 -2.89
N ALA A 176 -11.23 4.01 -3.43
CA ALA A 176 -12.53 4.39 -2.90
C ALA A 176 -13.52 3.20 -2.93
N ALA A 177 -13.62 2.50 -4.06
CA ALA A 177 -14.50 1.34 -4.21
C ALA A 177 -14.18 0.24 -3.19
N THR A 178 -12.89 -0.05 -2.96
CA THR A 178 -12.52 -1.00 -1.91
C THR A 178 -12.90 -0.51 -0.51
N GLY A 179 -12.81 0.78 -0.23
CA GLY A 179 -13.27 1.37 1.03
C GLY A 179 -14.77 1.18 1.23
N LEU A 180 -15.56 1.45 0.20
CA LEU A 180 -17.00 1.27 0.23
C LEU A 180 -17.40 -0.19 0.49
N LEU A 181 -16.74 -1.15 -0.17
CA LEU A 181 -16.99 -2.57 0.05
C LEU A 181 -16.76 -2.99 1.51
N TYR A 182 -15.74 -2.45 2.17
CA TYR A 182 -15.51 -2.70 3.60
C TYR A 182 -16.59 -2.11 4.49
N LEU A 183 -17.10 -0.91 4.17
CA LEU A 183 -18.20 -0.28 4.92
C LEU A 183 -19.50 -1.07 4.77
N LEU A 184 -19.80 -1.55 3.56
CA LEU A 184 -21.00 -2.36 3.30
C LEU A 184 -20.97 -3.68 4.06
N ASP A 185 -19.82 -4.34 4.16
CA ASP A 185 -19.67 -5.53 4.99
C ASP A 185 -19.90 -5.27 6.47
N GLY A 186 -19.32 -4.16 6.97
CA GLY A 186 -19.52 -3.75 8.36
C GLY A 186 -20.99 -3.58 8.70
N ARG A 187 -21.76 -2.94 7.80
CA ARG A 187 -23.21 -2.76 7.95
C ARG A 187 -23.99 -4.08 7.92
N ARG A 188 -23.63 -5.00 7.01
CA ARG A 188 -24.29 -6.32 6.92
C ARG A 188 -24.05 -7.16 8.18
N ALA A 189 -22.84 -7.13 8.72
CA ALA A 189 -22.50 -7.82 9.97
C ALA A 189 -23.28 -7.27 11.18
N SER A 190 -23.48 -5.95 11.26
CA SER A 190 -24.29 -5.33 12.32
C SER A 190 -25.78 -5.67 12.23
N HIS A 191 -26.36 -5.74 11.02
CA HIS A 191 -27.77 -6.09 10.84
C HIS A 191 -28.06 -7.57 11.15
N ALA A 192 -27.16 -8.49 10.75
CA ALA A 192 -27.30 -9.92 11.07
C ALA A 192 -27.25 -10.18 12.59
N SER A 193 -26.41 -9.43 13.32
CA SER A 193 -26.29 -9.54 14.79
C SER A 193 -27.50 -8.97 15.53
N GLY A 194 -28.18 -7.96 14.95
CA GLY A 194 -29.42 -7.39 15.48
C GLY A 194 -30.63 -8.30 15.29
N ALA A 195 -30.75 -8.95 14.12
CA ALA A 195 -31.84 -9.89 13.82
C ALA A 195 -31.78 -11.15 14.71
N ALA A 196 -30.58 -11.69 14.97
CA ALA A 196 -30.39 -12.85 15.83
C ALA A 196 -30.77 -12.61 17.32
N ARG A 197 -30.74 -11.35 17.79
CA ARG A 197 -31.16 -10.97 19.15
C ARG A 197 -32.65 -10.63 19.26
N GLY A 198 -33.34 -10.45 18.14
CA GLY A 198 -34.77 -10.10 18.09
C GLY A 198 -35.72 -11.30 17.98
N GLY A 199 -35.20 -12.49 17.59
CA GLY A 199 -36.00 -13.71 17.41
C GLY A 199 -36.10 -14.62 18.63
N SER A 200 -35.61 -14.20 19.80
CA SER A 200 -35.63 -14.98 21.04
C SER A 200 -36.61 -14.42 22.08
N ARG A 201 -37.71 -13.82 21.65
CA ARG A 201 -38.81 -13.36 22.51
C ARG A 201 -40.11 -14.01 22.10
#